data_AF-A0AAI8VXE3-F1
#
_entry.id   AF-A0AAI8VXE3-F1
#
_cell.length_a   1.000
_cell.length_b   1.000
_cell.length_c   1.000
_cell.angle_alpha   90.00
_cell.angle_beta   90.00
_cell.angle_gamma   90.00
#
_symmetry.space_group_name_H-M   'P 1'
#
loop_
_entity.id
_entity.type
_entity.pdbx_description
1 polymer ?
#
loop_
_entity_poly.entity_id
_entity_poly.type
_entity_poly.pdbx_seq_one_letter_code
_entity_poly.pdbx_strand_id
1 'polypeptide(L)'
;MDKVMTVIPSRVLKIGIINDDLSPISQLLGIPLRASKITGDTKGNGNNPLTSFMMLITDLDDPNWGKVLAEWDGEIGDVMFVRDDGKELGRDIGEWAQFAMSWVYYIFRKARRSGTRKAKQRAIKLVTLENVKESEGTSPRQFSF
;
A
#
# COMPACT_ATOMS: atom_id res chain seq x y z
N MET A 1 26.78 27.31 34.19
CA MET A 1 26.68 25.93 33.68
C MET A 1 26.12 26.03 32.28
N ASP A 2 27.02 26.11 31.30
CA ASP A 2 26.67 26.34 29.90
C ASP A 2 26.14 25.04 29.29
N LYS A 3 24.91 25.09 28.75
CA LYS A 3 24.38 24.01 27.92
C LYS A 3 25.09 24.09 26.58
N VAL A 4 25.93 23.10 26.30
CA VAL A 4 26.47 22.84 24.97
C VAL A 4 25.28 22.55 24.04
N MET A 5 24.87 23.54 23.26
CA MET A 5 24.05 23.31 22.08
C MET A 5 24.95 22.68 21.02
N THR A 6 24.85 21.35 20.87
CA THR A 6 25.41 20.67 19.71
C THR A 6 24.61 21.12 18.48
N VAL A 7 25.13 22.12 17.77
CA VAL A 7 24.67 22.49 16.44
C VAL A 7 25.03 21.34 15.52
N ILE A 8 24.05 20.52 15.17
CA ILE A 8 24.19 19.52 14.11
C ILE A 8 24.27 20.31 12.79
N PRO A 9 25.39 20.24 12.04
CA PRO A 9 25.54 21.01 10.82
C PRO A 9 24.45 20.61 9.83
N SER A 10 23.80 21.63 9.29
CA SER A 10 22.76 21.59 8.27
C SER A 10 23.26 20.98 6.94
N ARG A 11 23.54 19.68 6.93
CA ARG A 11 23.20 18.88 5.74
C ARG A 11 21.72 18.55 5.86
N VAL A 12 20.90 19.57 5.61
CA VAL A 12 19.46 19.40 5.44
C VAL A 12 19.31 18.51 4.22
N LEU A 13 19.10 17.22 4.45
CA LEU A 13 18.38 16.39 3.51
C LEU A 13 17.08 17.14 3.25
N LYS A 14 16.99 17.83 2.11
CA LYS A 14 15.74 18.41 1.62
C LYS A 14 14.87 17.23 1.22
N ILE A 15 14.21 16.63 2.20
CA ILE A 15 13.17 15.64 1.97
C ILE A 15 11.94 16.42 1.50
N GLY A 16 11.67 16.35 0.20
CA GLY A 16 10.41 16.81 -0.37
C GLY A 16 9.41 15.66 -0.35
N ILE A 17 8.21 15.88 0.15
CA ILE A 17 7.10 14.95 0.00
C ILE A 17 6.38 15.27 -1.31
N ILE A 18 6.21 14.27 -2.18
CA ILE A 18 5.38 14.36 -3.39
C ILE A 18 4.36 13.23 -3.38
N ASN A 19 3.17 13.46 -3.93
CA ASN A 19 2.03 12.53 -3.98
C ASN A 19 1.67 11.97 -2.60
N ASP A 20 0.68 12.56 -1.92
CA ASP A 20 0.15 12.11 -0.63
C ASP A 20 -1.24 11.49 -0.81
N ASP A 21 -1.26 10.19 -1.09
CA ASP A 21 -2.48 9.48 -1.46
C ASP A 21 -2.88 8.47 -0.39
N LEU A 22 -4.20 8.38 -0.16
CA LEU A 22 -4.77 7.38 0.73
C LEU A 22 -4.90 6.05 0.00
N SER A 23 -4.23 5.01 0.49
CA SER A 23 -4.24 3.69 -0.13
C SER A 23 -5.64 3.06 -0.11
N PRO A 24 -6.24 2.74 -1.28
CA PRO A 24 -7.55 2.11 -1.33
C PRO A 24 -7.56 0.71 -0.71
N ILE A 25 -6.49 -0.08 -0.90
CA ILE A 25 -6.38 -1.42 -0.29
C ILE A 25 -6.27 -1.33 1.23
N SER A 26 -5.48 -0.39 1.76
CA SER A 26 -5.31 -0.20 3.19
C SER A 26 -6.64 0.10 3.91
N GLN A 27 -7.52 0.85 3.24
CA GLN A 27 -8.87 1.14 3.74
C GLN A 27 -9.71 -0.14 3.84
N LEU A 28 -9.65 -1.02 2.83
CA LEU A 28 -10.35 -2.31 2.87
C LEU A 28 -9.83 -3.20 4.01
N LEU A 29 -8.54 -3.14 4.31
CA LEU A 29 -7.94 -3.85 5.43
C LEU A 29 -8.30 -3.25 6.82
N GLY A 30 -8.97 -2.09 6.88
CA GLY A 30 -9.26 -1.41 8.14
C GLY A 30 -8.03 -0.78 8.80
N ILE A 31 -6.95 -0.60 8.03
CA ILE A 31 -5.71 0.06 8.46
C ILE A 31 -5.45 1.17 7.44
N PRO A 32 -6.16 2.31 7.50
CA PRO A 32 -6.03 3.32 6.46
C PRO A 32 -4.63 3.95 6.50
N LEU A 33 -3.90 3.82 5.40
CA LEU A 33 -2.53 4.30 5.22
C LEU A 33 -2.49 5.37 4.14
N ARG A 34 -1.88 6.52 4.47
CA ARG A 34 -1.40 7.46 3.46
C ARG A 34 0.01 7.08 3.05
N ALA A 35 0.26 7.10 1.74
CA ALA A 35 1.58 6.93 1.19
C ALA A 35 2.04 8.25 0.59
N SER A 36 3.29 8.58 0.87
CA SER A 36 3.97 9.77 0.38
C SER A 36 5.26 9.35 -0.30
N LYS A 37 5.49 9.73 -1.57
CA LYS A 37 6.82 9.54 -2.17
C LYS A 37 7.79 10.55 -1.55
N ILE A 38 8.97 10.08 -1.20
CA ILE A 38 10.03 10.90 -0.63
C ILE A 38 11.02 11.25 -1.74
N THR A 39 11.26 12.54 -1.94
CA THR A 39 12.30 13.07 -2.84
C THR A 39 13.46 13.61 -2.01
N GLY A 40 14.70 13.26 -2.38
CA GLY A 40 15.92 13.67 -1.68
C GLY A 40 17.16 13.04 -2.33
N ASP A 41 18.34 13.14 -1.71
CA ASP A 41 19.59 12.49 -2.14
C ASP A 41 19.53 10.94 -2.11
N THR A 42 18.36 10.37 -1.76
CA THR A 42 18.13 8.94 -1.75
C THR A 42 17.89 8.44 -3.17
N LYS A 43 18.84 7.66 -3.66
CA LYS A 43 18.90 7.09 -5.03
C LYS A 43 17.89 5.95 -5.25
N GLY A 44 16.64 6.14 -4.83
CA GLY A 44 15.59 5.15 -5.03
C GLY A 44 14.89 5.36 -6.38
N ASN A 45 15.49 5.04 -7.52
CA ASN A 45 14.72 4.85 -8.77
C ASN A 45 14.24 3.40 -8.88
N GLY A 46 13.66 2.90 -7.79
CA GLY A 46 13.23 1.51 -7.65
C GLY A 46 11.73 1.35 -7.86
N ASN A 47 11.34 0.24 -8.47
CA ASN A 47 9.97 -0.25 -8.34
C ASN A 47 9.72 -0.59 -6.86
N ASN A 48 8.57 -0.17 -6.33
CA ASN A 48 8.12 -0.51 -4.99
C ASN A 48 6.82 -1.31 -5.11
N PRO A 49 6.90 -2.65 -5.36
CA PRO A 49 5.74 -3.46 -5.67
C PRO A 49 4.69 -3.46 -4.56
N LEU A 50 5.14 -3.37 -3.30
CA LEU A 50 4.27 -3.27 -2.14
C LEU A 50 3.40 -2.01 -2.22
N THR A 51 4.02 -0.86 -2.51
CA THR A 51 3.29 0.40 -2.62
C THR A 51 2.37 0.42 -3.82
N SER A 52 2.83 -0.01 -5.01
CA SER A 52 1.97 -0.16 -6.18
C SER A 52 0.73 -1.00 -5.88
N PHE A 53 0.93 -2.11 -5.16
CA PHE A 53 -0.15 -3.00 -4.76
C PHE A 53 -1.13 -2.32 -3.80
N MET A 54 -0.63 -1.56 -2.83
CA MET A 54 -1.49 -0.80 -1.90
C MET A 54 -2.32 0.27 -2.64
N MET A 55 -1.87 0.69 -3.81
CA MET A 55 -2.50 1.71 -4.66
C MET A 55 -3.30 1.13 -5.83
N LEU A 56 -3.83 -0.09 -5.68
CA LEU A 56 -4.78 -0.64 -6.64
C LEU A 56 -6.13 0.10 -6.59
N ILE A 57 -6.70 0.36 -7.76
CA ILE A 57 -8.01 1.00 -7.91
C ILE A 57 -9.10 0.02 -7.47
N THR A 58 -9.91 0.42 -6.48
CA THR A 58 -10.97 -0.41 -5.91
C THR A 58 -12.38 0.05 -6.30
N ASP A 59 -12.54 1.24 -6.90
CA ASP A 59 -13.84 1.73 -7.37
C ASP A 59 -14.39 0.84 -8.49
N LEU A 60 -15.54 0.20 -8.21
CA LEU A 60 -16.17 -0.79 -9.07
C LEU A 60 -16.51 -0.25 -10.46
N ASP A 61 -16.79 1.05 -10.53
CA ASP A 61 -17.23 1.76 -11.72
C ASP A 61 -16.04 2.31 -12.53
N ASP A 62 -14.81 2.26 -11.98
CA ASP A 62 -13.61 2.64 -12.70
C ASP A 62 -13.23 1.59 -13.78
N PRO A 63 -13.01 2.00 -15.03
CA PRO A 63 -12.59 1.10 -16.12
C PRO A 63 -11.22 0.47 -15.89
N ASN A 64 -10.37 1.08 -15.06
CA ASN A 64 -9.06 0.61 -14.64
C ASN A 64 -9.09 -0.16 -13.30
N TRP A 65 -10.27 -0.58 -12.82
CA TRP A 65 -10.39 -1.38 -11.60
C TRP A 65 -9.36 -2.52 -11.52
N GLY A 66 -8.67 -2.60 -10.38
CA GLY A 66 -7.62 -3.57 -10.13
C GLY A 66 -6.35 -3.38 -10.97
N LYS A 67 -6.14 -2.20 -11.56
CA LYS A 67 -4.83 -1.68 -11.95
C LYS A 67 -4.30 -0.75 -10.86
N VAL A 68 -3.01 -0.44 -10.94
CA VAL A 68 -2.33 0.51 -10.05
C VAL A 68 -2.69 1.93 -10.48
N LEU A 69 -2.84 2.85 -9.54
CA LEU A 69 -2.93 4.28 -9.81
C LEU A 69 -1.69 4.75 -10.58
N ALA A 70 -1.87 5.61 -11.59
CA ALA A 70 -0.82 5.90 -12.57
C ALA A 70 0.46 6.46 -11.93
N GLU A 71 0.31 7.34 -10.95
CA GLU A 71 1.38 7.95 -10.18
C GLU A 71 2.11 6.97 -9.25
N TRP A 72 1.56 5.78 -9.03
CA TRP A 72 2.14 4.68 -8.25
C TRP A 72 2.54 3.47 -9.12
N ASP A 73 2.49 3.61 -10.46
CA ASP A 73 2.82 2.57 -11.44
C ASP A 73 4.24 2.78 -12.00
N GLY A 74 5.25 2.42 -11.21
CA GLY A 74 6.67 2.57 -11.55
C GLY A 74 7.31 3.85 -11.01
N GLU A 75 8.64 3.90 -11.01
CA GLU A 75 9.44 5.05 -10.52
C GLU A 75 8.94 5.58 -9.16
N ILE A 76 8.67 4.66 -8.24
CA ILE A 76 8.05 4.99 -6.96
C ILE A 76 9.10 5.48 -5.97
N GLY A 77 10.24 4.79 -5.95
CA GLY A 77 11.33 5.07 -5.04
C GLY A 77 10.98 4.85 -3.58
N ASP A 78 11.51 5.72 -2.73
CA ASP A 78 11.28 5.68 -1.30
C ASP A 78 9.89 6.20 -0.97
N VAL A 79 9.19 5.47 -0.11
CA VAL A 79 7.81 5.77 0.28
C VAL A 79 7.73 5.84 1.78
N MET A 80 7.14 6.91 2.28
CA MET A 80 6.72 7.04 3.66
C MET A 80 5.27 6.60 3.77
N PHE A 81 4.98 5.72 4.71
CA PHE A 81 3.62 5.43 5.12
C PHE A 81 3.33 6.09 6.45
N VAL A 82 2.12 6.61 6.61
CA VAL A 82 1.55 7.06 7.89
C VAL A 82 0.11 6.58 7.98
N ARG A 83 -0.41 6.38 9.19
CA ARG A 83 -1.84 6.06 9.33
C ARG A 83 -2.67 7.33 9.19
N ASP A 84 -3.69 7.25 8.36
CA ASP A 84 -4.65 8.35 8.16
C ASP A 84 -5.52 8.59 9.40
N ASP A 85 -5.76 7.53 10.19
CA ASP A 85 -6.52 7.62 11.45
C ASP A 85 -5.68 8.11 12.65
N GLY A 86 -4.46 8.59 12.41
CA GLY A 86 -3.59 9.17 13.44
C GLY A 86 -3.00 8.18 14.44
N LYS A 87 -3.24 6.87 14.28
CA LYS A 87 -2.65 5.83 15.13
C LYS A 87 -1.21 5.55 14.72
N GLU A 88 -0.44 4.94 15.61
CA GLU A 88 0.92 4.52 15.30
C GLU A 88 0.93 3.34 14.30
N LEU A 89 1.96 3.34 13.43
CA LEU A 89 2.26 2.18 12.62
C LEU A 89 2.81 1.07 13.52
N GLY A 90 1.98 0.08 13.83
CA GLY A 90 2.42 -1.12 14.53
C GLY A 90 3.50 -1.87 13.73
N ARG A 91 4.41 -2.54 14.44
CA ARG A 91 5.54 -3.31 13.87
C ARG A 91 5.08 -4.32 12.81
N ASP A 92 3.90 -4.88 13.01
CA ASP A 92 3.34 -5.96 12.19
C ASP A 92 2.80 -5.46 10.83
N ILE A 93 2.62 -4.15 10.61
CA ILE A 93 1.99 -3.64 9.38
C ILE A 93 2.83 -3.94 8.14
N GLY A 94 4.17 -3.88 8.25
CA GLY A 94 5.06 -4.24 7.15
C GLY A 94 4.93 -5.72 6.76
N GLU A 95 4.83 -6.59 7.76
CA GLU A 95 4.66 -8.04 7.57
C GLU A 95 3.29 -8.36 6.97
N TRP A 96 2.21 -7.74 7.50
CA TRP A 96 0.86 -7.91 6.97
C TRP A 96 0.70 -7.35 5.55
N ALA A 97 1.33 -6.22 5.24
CA ALA A 97 1.27 -5.64 3.90
C ALA A 97 1.95 -6.56 2.87
N GLN A 98 3.11 -7.12 3.23
CA GLN A 98 3.84 -8.05 2.38
C GLN A 98 3.05 -9.35 2.14
N PHE A 99 2.36 -9.83 3.17
CA PHE A 99 1.52 -11.01 3.06
C PHE A 99 0.24 -10.75 2.24
N ALA A 100 -0.45 -9.64 2.51
CA ALA A 100 -1.64 -9.21 1.79
C ALA A 100 -1.37 -9.05 0.29
N MET A 101 -0.17 -8.60 -0.10
CA MET A 101 0.21 -8.42 -1.50
C MET A 101 -0.05 -9.67 -2.35
N SER A 102 0.40 -10.86 -1.92
CA SER A 102 0.27 -12.07 -2.73
C SER A 102 -1.18 -12.55 -2.87
N TRP A 103 -1.94 -12.45 -1.78
CA TRP A 103 -3.32 -12.93 -1.72
C TRP A 103 -4.30 -12.01 -2.44
N VAL A 104 -4.24 -10.71 -2.14
CA VAL A 104 -5.12 -9.71 -2.75
C VAL A 104 -4.80 -9.53 -4.24
N TYR A 105 -3.51 -9.53 -4.63
CA TYR A 105 -3.14 -9.49 -6.06
C TYR A 105 -3.77 -10.65 -6.83
N TYR A 106 -3.77 -11.86 -6.26
CA TYR A 106 -4.41 -13.02 -6.87
C TYR A 106 -5.92 -12.82 -7.03
N ILE A 107 -6.61 -12.38 -5.97
CA ILE A 107 -8.06 -12.15 -5.96
C ILE A 107 -8.45 -11.07 -6.97
N PHE A 108 -7.76 -9.93 -6.96
CA PHE A 108 -8.01 -8.82 -7.88
C PHE A 108 -7.74 -9.23 -9.33
N ARG A 109 -6.64 -9.95 -9.59
CA ARG A 109 -6.34 -10.46 -10.93
C ARG A 109 -7.42 -11.42 -11.43
N LYS A 110 -7.95 -12.31 -10.58
CA LYS A 110 -9.01 -13.26 -10.94
C LYS A 110 -10.34 -12.55 -11.20
N ALA A 111 -10.73 -11.61 -10.34
CA ALA A 111 -11.92 -10.80 -10.54
C ALA A 111 -11.84 -9.93 -11.80
N ARG A 112 -10.68 -9.32 -12.07
CA ARG A 112 -10.43 -8.53 -13.27
C ARG A 112 -10.57 -9.36 -14.55
N ARG A 113 -10.06 -10.60 -14.55
CA ARG A 113 -10.22 -11.54 -15.68
C ARG A 113 -11.66 -11.95 -15.92
N SER A 114 -12.47 -12.07 -14.88
CA SER A 114 -13.91 -12.29 -15.03
C SER A 114 -14.62 -11.09 -15.66
N GLY A 115 -14.16 -9.86 -15.36
CA GLY A 115 -14.76 -8.62 -15.85
C GLY A 115 -16.14 -8.29 -15.27
N THR A 116 -16.74 -9.17 -14.47
CA THR A 116 -18.09 -8.98 -13.92
C THR A 116 -18.07 -8.10 -12.68
N ARG A 117 -19.08 -7.22 -12.54
CA ARG A 117 -19.28 -6.41 -11.31
C ARG A 117 -19.38 -7.29 -10.06
N LYS A 118 -20.05 -8.45 -10.16
CA LYS A 118 -20.18 -9.41 -9.06
C LYS A 118 -18.83 -9.96 -8.60
N ALA A 119 -17.91 -10.26 -9.53
CA ALA A 119 -16.57 -10.72 -9.18
C ALA A 119 -15.73 -9.60 -8.52
N LYS A 120 -15.80 -8.37 -9.04
CA LYS A 120 -15.14 -7.20 -8.42
C LYS A 120 -15.65 -6.95 -6.99
N GLN A 121 -16.96 -6.97 -6.78
CA GLN A 121 -17.59 -6.83 -5.46
C GLN A 121 -17.14 -7.93 -4.49
N ARG A 122 -17.11 -9.18 -4.95
CA ARG A 122 -16.65 -10.31 -4.13
C ARG A 122 -15.17 -10.17 -3.77
N ALA A 123 -14.33 -9.70 -4.70
CA ALA A 123 -12.93 -9.42 -4.42
C ALA A 123 -12.77 -8.39 -3.29
N ILE A 124 -13.47 -7.25 -3.36
CA ILE A 124 -13.42 -6.22 -2.31
C ILE A 124 -13.82 -6.79 -0.95
N LYS A 125 -14.91 -7.56 -0.88
CA LYS A 125 -15.39 -8.17 0.38
C LYS A 125 -14.40 -9.16 1.00
N LEU A 126 -13.54 -9.76 0.19
CA LEU A 126 -12.52 -10.68 0.67
C LEU A 126 -11.32 -9.93 1.25
N VAL A 127 -11.00 -8.72 0.76
CA VAL A 127 -9.86 -7.95 1.28
C VAL A 127 -10.20 -7.36 2.65
N THR A 128 -9.95 -8.13 3.70
CA THR A 128 -10.04 -7.72 5.11
C THR A 128 -8.80 -8.20 5.84
N LEU A 129 -8.42 -7.51 6.92
CA LEU A 129 -7.28 -7.94 7.74
C LEU A 129 -7.49 -9.34 8.33
N GLU A 130 -8.72 -9.68 8.70
CA GLU A 130 -9.08 -11.00 9.22
C GLU A 130 -8.83 -12.10 8.18
N ASN A 131 -9.32 -11.93 6.96
CA ASN A 131 -9.09 -12.92 5.89
C ASN A 131 -7.60 -13.01 5.52
N VAL A 132 -6.87 -11.89 5.57
CA VAL A 132 -5.41 -11.88 5.38
C VAL A 132 -4.74 -12.71 6.48
N LYS A 133 -5.10 -12.51 7.75
CA LYS A 133 -4.59 -13.30 8.88
C LYS A 133 -4.93 -14.78 8.78
N GLU A 134 -6.18 -15.12 8.46
CA GLU A 134 -6.60 -16.51 8.28
C GLU A 134 -5.92 -17.19 7.08
N SER A 135 -5.59 -16.41 6.05
CA SER A 135 -4.88 -16.94 4.89
C SER A 135 -3.38 -17.13 5.13
N GLU A 136 -2.83 -16.68 6.27
CA GLU A 136 -1.43 -16.89 6.65
C GLU A 136 -1.10 -18.39 6.66
N GLY A 137 -0.12 -18.79 5.85
CA GLY A 137 0.23 -20.21 5.64
C GLY A 137 -0.67 -20.98 4.67
N THR A 138 -1.68 -20.34 4.10
CA THR A 138 -2.67 -20.94 3.18
C THR A 138 -2.46 -20.42 1.76
N SER A 139 -2.49 -21.31 0.75
CA SER A 139 -2.31 -20.88 -0.64
C SER A 139 -3.49 -20.01 -1.11
N PRO A 140 -3.26 -18.85 -1.74
CA PRO A 140 -4.34 -18.03 -2.33
C PRO A 140 -5.21 -18.79 -3.35
N ARG A 141 -4.70 -19.91 -3.89
CA ARG A 141 -5.41 -20.78 -4.84
C ARG A 141 -6.59 -21.54 -4.22
N GLN A 142 -6.60 -21.72 -2.89
CA GLN A 142 -7.66 -22.46 -2.19
C GLN A 142 -8.94 -21.64 -2.00
N PHE A 143 -8.89 -20.33 -2.25
CA PHE A 143 -10.08 -19.49 -2.32
C PHE A 143 -10.73 -19.65 -3.69
N SER A 144 -11.44 -20.78 -3.85
CA SER A 144 -12.28 -21.06 -5.00
C SER A 144 -13.43 -20.04 -5.07
N PHE A 145 -13.63 -19.51 -6.28
CA PHE A 145 -14.77 -18.66 -6.59
C PHE A 145 -15.90 -19.54 -7.06
#